data_AF-A0A934FR94-F1
#
_entry.id   AF-A0A934FR94-F1
#
_cell.length_a   1.000
_cell.length_b   1.000
_cell.length_c   1.000
_cell.angle_alpha   90.00
_cell.angle_beta   90.00
_cell.angle_gamma   90.00
#
_symmetry.space_group_name_H-M   'P 1'
#
loop_
_entity.id
_entity.type
_entity.pdbx_description
1 polymer ?
#
loop_
_entity_poly.entity_id
_entity_poly.type
_entity_poly.pdbx_seq_one_letter_code
_entity_poly.pdbx_strand_id
1 'polypeptide(L)'
;MTRHVITVPCPCCGRFLEIDTRTGKVRAQPGKDSGLDALLQKQKQESDRLTDLFDGARGAERERDSELDDLFKQAKEKSKDDRDKPRSPFDLE
;
A
#
# COMPACT_ATOMS: atom_id res chain seq x y z
N MET A 1 4.60 48.25 -12.13
CA MET A 1 3.68 47.36 -11.38
C MET A 1 4.48 46.64 -10.32
N THR A 2 4.36 47.04 -9.06
CA THR A 2 5.05 46.44 -7.92
C THR A 2 4.54 45.02 -7.68
N ARG A 3 5.42 44.02 -7.74
CA ARG A 3 5.09 42.63 -7.39
C ARG A 3 4.97 42.54 -5.87
N HIS A 4 3.75 42.35 -5.37
CA HIS A 4 3.47 42.19 -3.95
C HIS A 4 3.47 40.70 -3.58
N VAL A 5 4.61 40.04 -3.73
CA VAL A 5 4.76 38.61 -3.42
C VAL A 5 5.73 38.46 -2.25
N ILE A 6 5.30 37.78 -1.19
CA ILE A 6 6.14 37.44 -0.03
C ILE A 6 6.42 35.95 -0.08
N THR A 7 7.68 35.57 0.09
CA THR A 7 8.10 34.18 0.20
C THR A 7 8.22 33.78 1.67
N VAL A 8 7.46 32.77 2.11
CA VAL A 8 7.45 32.28 3.49
C VAL A 8 7.70 30.77 3.51
N PRO A 9 8.55 30.24 4.41
CA PRO A 9 8.71 28.80 4.57
C PRO A 9 7.49 28.18 5.29
N CYS A 10 6.97 27.03 4.81
CA CYS A 10 5.92 26.31 5.53
C CYS A 10 6.48 25.69 6.81
N PRO A 11 5.86 25.93 7.98
CA PRO A 11 6.26 25.26 9.23
C PRO A 11 6.03 23.73 9.20
N CYS A 12 5.24 23.25 8.24
CA CYS A 12 4.84 21.85 8.10
C CYS A 12 5.86 20.97 7.34
N CYS A 13 6.50 21.53 6.31
CA CYS A 13 7.32 20.77 5.36
C CYS A 13 8.55 21.54 4.85
N GLY A 14 8.80 22.75 5.36
CA GLY A 14 9.94 23.58 4.97
C GLY A 14 9.89 24.13 3.53
N ARG A 15 8.84 23.83 2.75
CA ARG A 15 8.70 24.31 1.38
C ARG A 15 8.42 25.81 1.35
N PHE A 16 8.97 26.50 0.35
CA PHE A 16 8.71 27.92 0.13
C PHE A 16 7.33 28.15 -0.50
N LEU A 17 6.57 29.04 0.11
CA LEU A 17 5.25 29.48 -0.35
C LEU A 17 5.35 30.92 -0.82
N GLU A 18 4.81 31.20 -2.00
CA GLU A 18 4.64 32.54 -2.53
C GLU A 18 3.22 33.03 -2.21
N ILE A 19 3.13 34.13 -1.46
CA ILE A 19 1.87 34.74 -1.02
C ILE A 19 1.70 36.08 -1.74
N ASP A 20 0.63 36.22 -2.53
CA ASP A 20 0.23 37.51 -3.10
C ASP A 20 -0.51 38.33 -2.03
N THR A 21 0.10 39.43 -1.58
CA THR A 21 -0.45 40.23 -0.47
C THR A 21 -1.70 41.03 -0.85
N ARG A 22 -2.04 41.13 -2.14
CA ARG A 22 -3.25 41.83 -2.60
C ARG A 22 -4.46 40.91 -2.67
N THR A 23 -4.24 39.65 -3.05
CA THR A 23 -5.33 38.68 -3.25
C THR A 23 -5.42 37.63 -2.16
N GLY A 24 -4.41 37.53 -1.29
CA GLY A 24 -4.30 36.48 -0.28
C GLY A 24 -4.08 35.08 -0.87
N LYS A 25 -3.88 34.97 -2.20
CA LYS A 25 -3.66 33.70 -2.86
C LYS A 25 -2.26 33.19 -2.55
N VAL A 26 -2.19 31.95 -2.08
CA VAL A 26 -0.95 31.24 -1.81
C VAL A 26 -0.67 30.27 -2.94
N ARG A 27 0.54 30.30 -3.48
CA ARG A 27 1.03 29.30 -4.42
C ARG A 27 2.27 28.64 -3.84
N ALA A 28 2.36 27.33 -3.96
CA ALA A 28 3.62 26.64 -3.72
C ALA A 28 4.60 27.07 -4.83
N GLN A 29 5.79 27.53 -4.44
CA GLN A 29 6.83 27.76 -5.42
C GLN A 29 7.16 26.41 -6.07
N PRO A 30 7.15 26.29 -7.41
CA PRO A 30 7.59 25.06 -8.06
C PRO A 30 9.04 24.83 -7.61
N GLY A 31 9.25 23.77 -6.84
CA GLY A 31 10.59 23.37 -6.43
C GLY A 31 11.43 23.22 -7.68
N LYS A 32 12.66 23.77 -7.64
CA LYS A 32 13.65 23.66 -8.71
C LYS A 32 13.57 22.27 -9.30
N ASP A 33 13.19 22.16 -10.59
CA ASP A 33 12.97 20.88 -11.25
C ASP A 33 14.16 19.98 -10.95
N SER A 34 13.92 18.96 -10.12
CA SER A 34 14.94 17.98 -9.82
C SER A 34 15.20 17.31 -11.16
N GLY A 35 16.38 17.55 -11.75
CA GLY A 35 16.70 17.14 -13.13
C GLY A 35 16.41 15.66 -13.40
N LEU A 36 16.43 15.26 -14.67
CA LEU A 36 16.05 13.93 -15.13
C LEU A 36 16.60 12.79 -14.24
N ASP A 37 17.85 12.90 -13.78
CA ASP A 37 18.50 11.93 -12.88
C ASP A 37 17.79 11.74 -11.54
N ALA A 38 17.28 12.82 -10.93
CA ALA A 38 16.55 12.74 -9.68
C ALA A 38 15.17 12.10 -9.85
N LEU A 39 14.53 12.28 -11.01
CA LEU A 39 13.30 11.58 -11.35
C LEU A 39 13.56 10.09 -11.57
N LEU A 40 14.64 9.73 -12.27
CA LEU A 40 15.06 8.34 -12.46
C LEU A 40 15.38 7.65 -11.14
N GLN A 41 16.06 8.33 -10.21
CA GLN A 41 16.32 7.79 -8.87
C GLN A 41 15.03 7.55 -8.07
N LYS A 42 14.07 8.49 -8.12
CA LYS A 42 12.75 8.31 -7.49
C LYS A 42 11.98 7.15 -8.09
N GLN A 43 12.03 6.99 -9.41
CA GLN A 43 11.35 5.89 -10.09
C GLN A 43 11.95 4.53 -9.72
N LYS A 44 13.28 4.43 -9.59
CA LYS A 44 13.94 3.22 -9.09
C LYS A 44 13.51 2.90 -7.65
N GLN A 45 13.57 3.87 -6.74
CA GLN A 45 13.10 3.69 -5.35
C GLN A 45 11.65 3.24 -5.27
N GLU A 46 10.77 3.81 -6.09
CA GLU A 46 9.37 3.41 -6.10
C GLU A 46 9.18 1.98 -6.63
N SER A 47 9.97 1.60 -7.64
CA SER A 47 9.93 0.24 -8.21
C SER A 47 10.40 -0.81 -7.19
N ASP A 48 11.47 -0.51 -6.45
CA ASP A 48 11.99 -1.38 -5.40
C ASP A 48 10.96 -1.55 -4.28
N ARG A 49 10.37 -0.43 -3.82
CA ARG A 49 9.31 -0.44 -2.79
C ARG A 49 8.09 -1.27 -3.21
N LEU A 50 7.66 -1.14 -4.46
CA LEU A 50 6.53 -1.92 -4.99
C LEU A 50 6.86 -3.42 -5.08
N THR A 51 8.11 -3.74 -5.42
CA THR A 51 8.58 -5.13 -5.47
C THR A 51 8.57 -5.76 -4.08
N ASP A 52 9.09 -5.06 -3.07
CA ASP A 52 9.09 -5.53 -1.68
C ASP A 52 7.66 -5.77 -1.15
N LEU A 53 6.73 -4.86 -1.45
CA LEU A 53 5.32 -5.01 -1.08
C LEU A 53 4.68 -6.22 -1.77
N PHE A 54 4.97 -6.42 -3.05
CA PHE A 54 4.45 -7.54 -3.82
C PHE A 54 4.99 -8.88 -3.30
N ASP A 55 6.29 -8.97 -3.03
CA ASP A 55 6.91 -10.18 -2.51
C ASP A 55 6.41 -10.50 -1.09
N GLY A 56 6.22 -9.49 -0.24
CA GLY A 56 5.60 -9.65 1.07
C GLY A 56 4.17 -10.18 0.98
N ALA A 57 3.34 -9.61 0.10
CA ALA A 57 1.97 -10.08 -0.12
C ALA A 57 1.93 -11.51 -0.66
N ARG A 58 2.82 -11.85 -1.61
CA ARG A 58 2.93 -13.21 -2.15
C ARG A 58 3.37 -14.23 -1.11
N GLY A 59 4.26 -13.84 -0.19
CA GLY A 59 4.66 -14.67 0.95
C GLY A 59 3.47 -14.98 1.87
N ALA A 60 2.73 -13.94 2.27
CA ALA A 60 1.57 -14.09 3.15
C ALA A 60 0.46 -14.96 2.54
N GLU A 61 0.20 -14.84 1.23
CA GLU A 61 -0.80 -15.70 0.56
C GLU A 61 -0.35 -17.16 0.51
N ARG A 62 0.93 -17.46 0.28
CA ARG A 62 1.43 -18.84 0.32
C ARG A 62 1.32 -19.46 1.71
N GLU A 63 1.61 -18.67 2.75
CA GLU A 63 1.50 -19.13 4.13
C GLU A 63 0.04 -19.45 4.47
N ARG A 64 -0.90 -18.56 4.13
CA ARG A 64 -2.33 -18.81 4.28
C ARG A 64 -2.80 -20.06 3.55
N ASP A 65 -2.38 -20.25 2.32
CA ASP A 65 -2.76 -21.43 1.52
C ASP A 65 -2.28 -22.72 2.21
N SER A 66 -1.04 -22.73 2.72
CA SER A 66 -0.50 -23.87 3.46
C SER A 66 -1.23 -24.14 4.78
N GLU A 67 -1.58 -23.09 5.54
CA GLU A 67 -2.35 -23.22 6.78
C GLU A 67 -3.76 -23.79 6.52
N LEU A 68 -4.43 -23.29 5.46
CA LEU A 68 -5.74 -23.77 5.06
C LEU A 68 -5.71 -25.23 4.64
N ASP A 69 -4.71 -25.64 3.87
CA ASP A 69 -4.50 -27.03 3.46
C ASP A 69 -4.30 -27.96 4.66
N ASP A 70 -3.52 -27.53 5.64
CA ASP A 70 -3.26 -28.33 6.84
C ASP A 70 -4.48 -28.41 7.76
N LEU A 71 -5.24 -27.31 7.90
CA LEU A 71 -6.54 -27.32 8.57
C LEU A 71 -7.52 -28.24 7.86
N PHE A 72 -7.54 -28.24 6.53
CA PHE A 72 -8.42 -29.10 5.74
C PHE A 72 -8.05 -30.58 5.91
N LYS A 73 -6.76 -30.92 5.90
CA LYS A 73 -6.28 -32.29 6.19
C LYS A 73 -6.66 -32.73 7.60
N GLN A 74 -6.45 -31.86 8.59
CA GLN A 74 -6.82 -32.15 9.99
C GLN A 74 -8.32 -32.36 10.15
N ALA A 75 -9.15 -31.51 9.53
CA ALA A 75 -10.60 -31.66 9.55
C ALA A 75 -11.04 -32.95 8.85
N LYS A 76 -10.40 -33.30 7.72
CA LYS A 76 -10.67 -34.54 7.00
C LYS A 76 -10.33 -35.78 7.83
N GLU A 77 -9.18 -35.82 8.50
CA GLU A 77 -8.83 -36.94 9.39
C GLU A 77 -9.78 -37.02 10.59
N LYS A 78 -10.09 -35.91 11.26
CA LYS A 78 -11.08 -35.89 12.35
C LYS A 78 -12.46 -36.38 11.91
N SER A 79 -12.90 -36.00 10.71
CA SER A 79 -14.19 -36.44 10.15
C SER A 79 -14.26 -37.92 9.80
N LYS A 80 -13.12 -38.61 9.66
CA LYS A 80 -13.07 -40.06 9.45
C LYS A 80 -13.23 -40.83 10.77
N ASP A 81 -12.75 -40.28 11.87
CA ASP A 81 -12.83 -40.87 13.21
C ASP A 81 -14.12 -40.52 13.96
N ASP A 82 -14.88 -39.53 13.49
CA ASP A 82 -16.18 -39.16 14.06
C ASP A 82 -17.22 -40.27 13.83
N ARG A 83 -17.63 -40.92 14.93
CA ARG A 83 -18.70 -41.92 14.96
C ARG A 83 -20.11 -41.30 14.82
N ASP A 84 -20.22 -39.98 14.92
CA ASP A 84 -21.42 -39.17 14.72
C ASP A 84 -21.44 -38.49 13.33
N LYS A 85 -21.06 -39.23 12.29
CA LYS A 85 -21.17 -38.74 10.91
C LYS A 85 -22.64 -38.40 10.60
N PRO A 86 -22.99 -37.15 10.26
CA PRO A 86 -24.35 -36.83 9.87
C PRO A 86 -24.71 -37.66 8.64
N ARG A 87 -25.85 -38.38 8.70
CA ARG A 87 -26.33 -39.18 7.57
C ARG A 87 -26.44 -38.29 6.35
N SER A 88 -25.82 -38.68 5.24
CA SER A 88 -26.00 -37.93 4.03
C SER A 88 -27.45 -38.10 3.55
N PRO A 89 -28.05 -37.08 2.92
CA PRO A 89 -29.38 -37.20 2.34
C PRO A 89 -29.45 -38.21 1.19
N PHE A 90 -28.33 -38.83 0.81
CA PHE A 90 -28.21 -39.88 -0.21
C PHE A 90 -27.96 -41.27 0.39
N ASP A 91 -27.81 -41.42 1.72
CA ASP A 91 -27.63 -42.70 2.43
C ASP A 91 -28.97 -43.35 2.85
N LEU A 92 -30.10 -42.93 2.26
CA LEU A 92 -31.43 -43.49 2.51
C LEU A 92 -31.84 -44.42 1.36
N GLU A 93 -31.26 -45.62 1.31
CA GLU A 93 -31.85 -46.82 0.69
C GLU A 93 -31.86 -47.98 1.69
#